data_AF-A0A2G7ELK6-F1
#
_entry.id   AF-A0A2G7ELK6-F1
#
_cell.length_a   1.000
_cell.length_b   1.000
_cell.length_c   1.000
_cell.angle_alpha   90.00
_cell.angle_beta   90.00
_cell.angle_gamma   90.00
#
_symmetry.space_group_name_H-M   'P 1'
#
loop_
_entity.id
_entity.type
_entity.pdbx_description
1 polymer ?
#
loop_
_entity_poly.entity_id
_entity_poly.type
_entity_poly.pdbx_seq_one_letter_code
_entity_poly.pdbx_strand_id
1 'polypeptide(L)'
;MFSYLSSLLTVDNNFTSTSPLPSSVSPKRAIDILYDHVTMIKLNPLVIDLQRCEPHEHAPEAERDLIWYEITDKVSYLPFDLLSGQVKYKACFKDLPMGLQTSIYAPLGLRTQNKWTLEDQDELQLKEDVSIGEFQAYYEQNLLRQYSSSKISWIPSLQIFFMFAMGPIAGQIYDRLGPRYLLLGGSLLHVFGLMMTSISKRYYQILLSQGVCSAIGVAAIFQAAVSCIPSWFSKKRGAVYGIVSSGSSIGGVIFPIMISKLITILGFPWTMRICAFMILFLLIVANLTVRSRLPPNPRNLSKNSLMRPFHESKMMLLITGFFILTFGIFVPMNYLVTAAMAEGMGRNLADLFGRLGAGIFADKIGSYNIFVVVTYIAGILVLALWIPASNNSGTIVFAVLFGFATGAYVALAPGLVVKLSPFAEIGYRTGLLFLFASISGLTTNPIAGAILQYSGGSYTGMKIFSGALLIVGSTLVLGVRLRQTGLKLNAIF
;
A
#
# COMPACT_ATOMS: atom_id res chain seq x y z
N MET A 1 15.48 21.66 -26.07
CA MET A 1 14.56 20.59 -25.61
C MET A 1 15.28 19.26 -25.43
N PHE A 2 16.08 18.78 -26.40
CA PHE A 2 16.93 17.58 -26.23
C PHE A 2 18.06 17.72 -25.18
N SER A 3 18.74 18.87 -25.09
CA SER A 3 19.73 19.11 -24.03
C SER A 3 19.13 19.21 -22.63
N TYR A 4 17.87 19.65 -22.52
CA TYR A 4 17.13 19.77 -21.26
C TYR A 4 16.58 18.40 -20.79
N LEU A 5 16.26 17.51 -21.73
CA LEU A 5 15.93 16.10 -21.45
C LEU A 5 17.18 15.29 -21.08
N SER A 6 18.32 15.56 -21.73
CA SER A 6 19.62 14.98 -21.35
C SER A 6 20.05 15.42 -19.95
N SER A 7 19.85 16.70 -19.57
CA SER A 7 20.14 17.19 -18.22
C SER A 7 19.20 16.63 -17.14
N LEU A 8 17.99 16.20 -17.52
CA LEU A 8 17.04 15.51 -16.62
C LEU A 8 17.36 14.01 -16.46
N LEU A 9 18.16 13.43 -17.36
CA LEU A 9 18.62 12.04 -17.29
C LEU A 9 19.99 11.91 -16.59
N THR A 10 20.78 12.99 -16.54
CA THR A 10 21.95 13.13 -15.65
C THR A 10 21.52 13.50 -14.23
N VAL A 11 20.63 12.72 -13.63
CA VAL A 11 20.46 12.72 -12.18
C VAL A 11 21.40 11.64 -11.67
N ASP A 12 22.36 12.01 -10.83
CA ASP A 12 23.21 11.07 -10.07
C ASP A 12 22.31 10.27 -9.12
N ASN A 13 21.67 9.24 -9.67
CA ASN A 13 20.87 8.30 -8.89
C ASN A 13 21.84 7.29 -8.25
N ASN A 14 22.33 7.60 -7.07
CA ASN A 14 23.11 6.67 -6.27
C ASN A 14 22.19 5.58 -5.71
N PHE A 15 22.16 4.42 -6.36
CA PHE A 15 21.49 3.22 -5.86
C PHE A 15 22.53 2.30 -5.21
N THR A 16 22.33 1.96 -3.93
CA THR A 16 23.18 0.99 -3.23
C THR A 16 22.37 -0.28 -2.97
N SER A 17 22.88 -1.43 -3.39
CA SER A 17 22.30 -2.75 -3.05
C SER A 17 23.32 -3.52 -2.23
N THR A 18 22.90 -3.99 -1.07
CA THR A 18 23.72 -4.81 -0.16
C THR A 18 23.20 -6.23 -0.17
N SER A 19 24.11 -7.20 -0.25
CA SER A 19 23.79 -8.63 -0.18
C SER A 19 24.74 -9.29 0.81
N PRO A 20 24.23 -10.11 1.75
CA PRO A 20 25.09 -10.81 2.69
C PRO A 20 26.00 -11.79 1.92
N LEU A 21 27.28 -11.80 2.28
CA LEU A 21 28.20 -12.80 1.76
C LEU A 21 27.74 -14.20 2.20
N PRO A 22 27.64 -15.17 1.27
CA PRO A 22 27.38 -16.56 1.64
C PRO A 22 28.43 -17.05 2.64
N SER A 23 28.02 -17.86 3.61
CA SER A 23 28.92 -18.39 4.65
C SER A 23 30.11 -19.20 4.11
N SER A 24 30.02 -19.64 2.84
CA SER A 24 31.08 -20.35 2.11
C SER A 24 32.13 -19.44 1.45
N VAL A 25 31.91 -18.12 1.38
CA VAL A 25 32.78 -17.17 0.68
C VAL A 25 33.47 -16.25 1.69
N SER A 26 34.80 -16.29 1.74
CA SER A 26 35.57 -15.38 2.60
C SER A 26 35.62 -13.96 2.02
N PRO A 27 35.71 -12.90 2.86
CA PRO A 27 35.83 -11.51 2.40
C PRO A 27 36.97 -11.29 1.40
N LYS A 28 38.11 -11.94 1.63
CA LYS A 28 39.26 -11.91 0.72
C LYS A 28 38.90 -12.49 -0.65
N ARG A 29 38.20 -13.63 -0.66
CA ARG A 29 37.77 -14.27 -1.91
C ARG A 29 36.75 -13.43 -2.68
N ALA A 30 35.91 -12.68 -1.98
CA ALA A 30 34.96 -11.75 -2.60
C ALA A 30 35.68 -10.59 -3.29
N ILE A 31 36.70 -10.01 -2.65
CA ILE A 31 37.53 -8.95 -3.26
C ILE A 31 38.32 -9.49 -4.46
N ASP A 32 38.88 -10.70 -4.35
CA ASP A 32 39.59 -11.33 -5.48
C ASP A 32 38.68 -11.51 -6.71
N ILE A 33 37.40 -11.81 -6.51
CA ILE A 33 36.40 -11.90 -7.59
C ILE A 33 36.12 -10.52 -8.19
N LEU A 34 36.02 -9.46 -7.37
CA LEU A 34 35.79 -8.11 -7.86
C LEU A 34 36.95 -7.59 -8.71
N TYR A 35 38.19 -7.93 -8.36
CA TYR A 35 39.37 -7.54 -9.15
C TYR A 35 39.52 -8.33 -10.46
N ASP A 36 38.80 -9.45 -10.63
CA ASP A 36 38.74 -10.16 -11.90
C ASP A 36 37.68 -9.54 -12.82
N HIS A 37 38.05 -8.46 -13.51
CA HIS A 37 37.15 -7.70 -14.38
C HIS A 37 36.51 -8.55 -15.48
N VAL A 38 37.24 -9.52 -16.02
CA VAL A 38 36.74 -10.38 -17.11
C VAL A 38 35.65 -11.31 -16.57
N THR A 39 35.89 -11.92 -15.40
CA THR A 39 34.89 -12.76 -14.75
C THR A 39 33.66 -11.93 -14.37
N MET A 40 33.86 -10.73 -13.81
CA MET A 40 32.77 -9.81 -13.46
C MET A 40 31.88 -9.44 -14.65
N ILE A 41 32.48 -9.15 -15.82
CA ILE A 41 31.71 -8.86 -17.04
C ILE A 41 30.94 -10.10 -17.51
N LYS A 42 31.59 -11.27 -17.53
CA LYS A 42 30.98 -12.53 -17.99
C LYS A 42 29.88 -13.09 -17.08
N LEU A 43 29.71 -12.55 -15.87
CA LEU A 43 28.55 -12.89 -15.02
C LEU A 43 27.22 -12.45 -15.66
N ASN A 44 27.25 -11.44 -16.53
CA ASN A 44 26.07 -11.07 -17.32
C ASN A 44 25.94 -12.01 -18.54
N PRO A 45 24.93 -12.90 -18.59
CA PRO A 45 24.76 -13.84 -19.69
C PRO A 45 24.39 -13.18 -21.02
N LEU A 46 24.11 -11.87 -21.01
CA LEU A 46 23.83 -11.09 -22.21
C LEU A 46 25.09 -10.64 -22.95
N VAL A 47 26.27 -10.74 -22.34
CA VAL A 47 27.54 -10.37 -22.97
C VAL A 47 27.88 -11.38 -24.06
N ILE A 48 27.98 -10.90 -25.29
CA ILE A 48 28.29 -11.69 -26.49
C ILE A 48 29.79 -11.63 -26.81
N ASP A 49 30.39 -10.44 -26.71
CA ASP A 49 31.80 -10.21 -27.02
C ASP A 49 32.43 -9.21 -26.04
N LEU A 50 33.72 -9.40 -25.78
CA LEU A 50 34.50 -8.63 -24.82
C LEU A 50 35.94 -8.47 -25.33
N GLN A 51 36.38 -7.24 -25.52
CA GLN A 51 37.74 -6.93 -25.97
C GLN A 51 38.34 -5.78 -25.14
N ARG A 52 39.66 -5.78 -24.94
CA ARG A 52 40.34 -4.60 -24.40
C ARG A 52 40.35 -3.49 -25.43
N CYS A 53 40.14 -2.26 -24.99
CA CYS A 53 40.07 -1.11 -25.89
C CYS A 53 40.79 0.11 -25.31
N GLU A 54 40.95 1.14 -26.14
CA GLU A 54 41.42 2.45 -25.71
C GLU A 54 40.31 3.25 -24.99
N PRO A 55 40.67 4.22 -24.13
CA PRO A 55 39.72 5.03 -23.39
C PRO A 55 38.64 5.68 -24.26
N HIS A 56 37.47 5.92 -23.67
CA HIS A 56 36.42 6.67 -24.36
C HIS A 56 36.84 8.13 -24.57
N GLU A 57 36.52 8.74 -25.72
CA GLU A 57 36.98 10.11 -26.09
C GLU A 57 36.60 11.17 -25.06
N HIS A 58 35.43 10.99 -24.43
CA HIS A 58 34.88 11.90 -23.41
C HIS A 58 35.22 11.49 -21.97
N ALA A 59 36.15 10.55 -21.77
CA ALA A 59 36.55 10.11 -20.44
C ALA A 59 37.35 11.21 -19.71
N PRO A 60 37.04 11.49 -18.43
CA PRO A 60 37.84 12.37 -17.58
C PRO A 60 39.30 11.88 -17.48
N GLU A 61 40.24 12.80 -17.29
CA GLU A 61 41.68 12.46 -17.19
C GLU A 61 41.96 11.38 -16.15
N ALA A 62 41.28 11.43 -15.00
CA ALA A 62 41.42 10.46 -13.92
C ALA A 62 41.00 9.02 -14.29
N GLU A 63 40.27 8.81 -15.39
CA GLU A 63 39.83 7.50 -15.87
C GLU A 63 40.62 7.01 -17.10
N ARG A 64 41.43 7.86 -17.73
CA ARG A 64 42.13 7.51 -18.98
C ARG A 64 43.17 6.40 -18.77
N ASP A 65 43.81 6.37 -17.61
CA ASP A 65 44.85 5.38 -17.29
C ASP A 65 44.28 4.10 -16.67
N LEU A 66 42.95 3.96 -16.57
CA LEU A 66 42.30 2.76 -16.07
C LEU A 66 42.28 1.64 -17.12
N ILE A 67 41.87 0.44 -16.69
CA ILE A 67 41.69 -0.69 -17.63
C ILE A 67 40.35 -0.53 -18.33
N TRP A 68 40.38 -0.51 -19.66
CA TRP A 68 39.20 -0.32 -20.51
C TRP A 68 38.84 -1.58 -21.30
N TYR A 69 37.53 -1.81 -21.39
CA TYR A 69 36.93 -2.89 -22.16
C TYR A 69 35.82 -2.34 -23.07
N GLU A 70 35.76 -2.84 -24.30
CA GLU A 70 34.59 -2.73 -25.17
C GLU A 70 33.75 -4.00 -25.00
N ILE A 71 32.48 -3.81 -24.63
CA ILE A 71 31.54 -4.87 -24.28
C ILE A 71 30.40 -4.82 -25.29
N THR A 72 30.04 -5.99 -25.84
CA THR A 72 28.89 -6.14 -26.74
C THR A 72 27.80 -6.96 -26.06
N ASP A 73 26.66 -6.35 -25.74
CA ASP A 73 25.52 -7.01 -25.12
C ASP A 73 24.39 -7.30 -26.10
N LYS A 74 23.69 -8.43 -25.90
CA LYS A 74 22.39 -8.70 -26.52
C LYS A 74 21.31 -7.92 -25.78
N VAL A 75 20.58 -7.06 -26.48
CA VAL A 75 19.45 -6.31 -25.92
C VAL A 75 18.15 -6.78 -26.56
N SER A 76 17.18 -7.14 -25.74
CA SER A 76 15.82 -7.49 -26.17
C SER A 76 14.91 -6.28 -25.98
N TYR A 77 14.31 -5.79 -27.06
CA TYR A 77 13.44 -4.61 -27.06
C TYR A 77 11.96 -4.97 -26.85
N LEU A 78 11.58 -6.23 -27.07
CA LEU A 78 10.23 -6.75 -26.85
C LEU A 78 10.26 -8.09 -26.11
N PRO A 79 9.22 -8.43 -25.33
CA PRO A 79 9.13 -9.72 -24.64
C PRO A 79 9.19 -10.88 -25.64
N PHE A 80 9.74 -12.02 -25.19
CA PHE A 80 9.97 -13.23 -25.98
C PHE A 80 10.97 -13.08 -27.15
N ASP A 81 11.91 -12.14 -27.09
CA ASP A 81 12.91 -11.90 -28.14
C ASP A 81 12.30 -11.56 -29.52
N LEU A 82 11.05 -11.12 -29.57
CA LEU A 82 10.35 -10.70 -30.81
C LEU A 82 11.07 -9.56 -31.55
N LEU A 83 11.85 -8.75 -30.83
CA LEU A 83 12.75 -7.75 -31.39
C LEU A 83 14.01 -7.71 -30.51
N SER A 84 15.17 -8.07 -31.06
CA SER A 84 16.45 -7.99 -30.35
C SER A 84 17.54 -7.36 -31.22
N GLY A 85 18.54 -6.77 -30.58
CA GLY A 85 19.70 -6.15 -31.23
C GLY A 85 20.97 -6.34 -30.39
N GLN A 86 22.07 -5.83 -30.90
CA GLN A 86 23.36 -5.82 -30.21
C GLN A 86 23.78 -4.39 -29.91
N VAL A 87 24.26 -4.15 -28.70
CA VAL A 87 24.72 -2.83 -28.28
C VAL A 87 26.18 -2.93 -27.83
N LYS A 88 27.03 -2.11 -28.45
CA LYS A 88 28.43 -1.94 -28.05
C LYS A 88 28.60 -0.72 -27.17
N TYR A 89 29.37 -0.86 -26.11
CA TYR A 89 29.71 0.25 -25.21
C TYR A 89 31.09 0.04 -24.58
N LYS A 90 31.69 1.13 -24.08
CA LYS A 90 32.98 1.09 -23.41
C LYS A 90 32.79 1.20 -21.90
N ALA A 91 33.58 0.44 -21.14
CA ALA A 91 33.58 0.50 -19.69
C ALA A 91 35.02 0.50 -19.15
N CYS A 92 35.26 1.24 -18.07
CA CYS A 92 36.53 1.24 -17.36
C CYS A 92 36.37 0.74 -15.92
N PHE A 93 37.42 0.11 -15.41
CA PHE A 93 37.44 -0.55 -14.12
C PHE A 93 38.55 0.03 -13.25
N LYS A 94 38.20 0.38 -12.01
CA LYS A 94 39.12 0.90 -10.99
C LYS A 94 39.03 0.02 -9.76
N ASP A 95 40.12 -0.69 -9.48
CA ASP A 95 40.25 -1.47 -8.26
C ASP A 95 40.42 -0.52 -7.06
N LEU A 96 39.59 -0.72 -6.04
CA LEU A 96 39.62 0.02 -4.78
C LEU A 96 40.06 -0.93 -3.67
N PRO A 97 40.74 -0.47 -2.59
CA PRO A 97 41.27 -1.35 -1.55
C PRO A 97 40.30 -2.37 -0.94
N MET A 98 39.00 -2.05 -0.93
CA MET A 98 37.92 -2.89 -0.40
C MET A 98 36.77 -3.07 -1.43
N GLY A 99 37.06 -2.98 -2.73
CA GLY A 99 35.99 -2.97 -3.72
C GLY A 99 36.40 -2.68 -5.16
N LEU A 100 35.42 -2.38 -6.01
CA LEU A 100 35.61 -2.10 -7.43
C LEU A 100 34.69 -0.95 -7.84
N GLN A 101 35.21 0.02 -8.59
CA GLN A 101 34.39 1.03 -9.26
C GLN A 101 34.42 0.80 -10.77
N THR A 102 33.25 0.84 -11.40
CA THR A 102 33.10 0.74 -12.85
C THR A 102 32.43 2.00 -13.40
N SER A 103 32.95 2.51 -14.52
CA SER A 103 32.32 3.60 -15.27
C SER A 103 31.97 3.10 -16.66
N ILE A 104 30.69 3.13 -17.01
CA ILE A 104 30.15 2.64 -18.27
C ILE A 104 29.70 3.83 -19.12
N TYR A 105 30.13 3.84 -20.37
CA TYR A 105 29.81 4.85 -21.38
C TYR A 105 28.89 4.23 -22.43
N ALA A 106 27.60 4.31 -22.18
CA ALA A 106 26.56 3.75 -23.03
C ALA A 106 26.22 4.69 -24.22
N PRO A 107 25.60 4.16 -25.29
CA PRO A 107 25.14 4.98 -26.41
C PRO A 107 24.22 6.12 -25.97
N LEU A 108 24.15 7.18 -26.78
CA LEU A 108 23.38 8.41 -26.50
C LEU A 108 23.98 9.30 -25.38
N GLY A 109 25.26 9.14 -25.07
CA GLY A 109 25.98 9.99 -24.13
C GLY A 109 25.66 9.72 -22.65
N LEU A 110 25.08 8.55 -22.37
CA LEU A 110 24.75 8.15 -21.00
C LEU A 110 25.99 7.57 -20.31
N ARG A 111 26.37 8.16 -19.18
CA ARG A 111 27.45 7.67 -18.31
C ARG A 111 26.87 7.14 -17.02
N THR A 112 27.18 5.90 -16.69
CA THR A 112 26.75 5.25 -15.44
C THR A 112 27.99 4.85 -14.65
N GLN A 113 28.02 5.18 -13.35
CA GLN A 113 29.07 4.70 -12.45
C GLN A 113 28.46 3.75 -11.43
N ASN A 114 29.11 2.60 -11.25
CA ASN A 114 28.76 1.65 -10.19
C ASN A 114 29.96 1.47 -9.27
N LYS A 115 29.69 1.29 -7.98
CA LYS A 115 30.72 1.02 -6.97
C LYS A 115 30.29 -0.17 -6.13
N TRP A 116 31.15 -1.17 -6.08
CA TRP A 116 31.03 -2.39 -5.28
C TRP A 116 32.00 -2.27 -4.12
N THR A 117 31.55 -2.43 -2.89
CA THR A 117 32.42 -2.39 -1.70
C THR A 117 32.03 -3.45 -0.70
N LEU A 118 33.03 -3.95 0.01
CA LEU A 118 32.85 -4.81 1.17
C LEU A 118 32.83 -3.91 2.42
N GLU A 119 31.65 -3.73 3.03
CA GLU A 119 31.46 -2.90 4.24
C GLU A 119 31.28 -3.79 5.49
N ASP A 120 31.77 -3.31 6.64
CA ASP A 120 31.62 -3.98 7.95
C ASP A 120 30.17 -3.88 8.47
N GLN A 121 29.71 -4.93 9.17
CA GLN A 121 28.31 -5.08 9.62
C GLN A 121 27.79 -3.92 10.48
N ASP A 122 28.66 -3.14 11.12
CA ASP A 122 28.28 -2.04 12.00
C ASP A 122 27.95 -0.73 11.27
N GLU A 123 28.46 -0.51 10.04
CA GLU A 123 28.08 0.65 9.19
C GLU A 123 26.85 0.36 8.29
N LEU A 124 26.57 -0.91 8.02
CA LEU A 124 25.45 -1.40 7.20
C LEU A 124 24.07 -0.95 7.71
N GLN A 125 23.94 -0.68 9.01
CA GLN A 125 22.66 -0.27 9.62
C GLN A 125 22.23 1.17 9.31
N LEU A 126 23.09 2.00 8.71
CA LEU A 126 22.83 3.41 8.41
C LEU A 126 22.43 3.67 6.95
N LYS A 127 22.59 2.69 6.03
CA LYS A 127 22.42 2.87 4.58
C LYS A 127 21.29 2.04 3.94
N GLU A 128 20.51 1.27 4.70
CA GLU A 128 19.38 0.53 4.12
C GLU A 128 18.26 1.49 3.67
N ASP A 129 18.20 1.73 2.36
CA ASP A 129 17.23 2.58 1.70
C ASP A 129 15.79 2.06 1.85
N VAL A 130 14.99 2.86 2.54
CA VAL A 130 13.61 2.60 2.95
C VAL A 130 12.61 2.66 1.77
N SER A 131 11.94 1.54 1.48
CA SER A 131 10.49 1.52 1.19
C SER A 131 9.92 0.10 1.14
N ILE A 132 9.13 -0.28 2.16
CA ILE A 132 8.13 -1.35 2.12
C ILE A 132 7.05 -1.02 3.14
N GLY A 133 5.80 -0.77 2.77
CA GLY A 133 4.73 -0.50 3.74
C GLY A 133 5.14 0.57 4.76
N GLU A 134 5.34 1.79 4.28
CA GLU A 134 6.29 2.78 4.80
C GLU A 134 6.49 2.89 6.30
N PHE A 135 5.43 2.82 7.10
CA PHE A 135 5.54 2.89 8.54
C PHE A 135 5.96 1.58 9.19
N GLN A 136 5.41 0.44 8.74
CA GLN A 136 5.71 -0.87 9.33
C GLN A 136 7.19 -1.22 9.16
N ALA A 137 7.72 -1.17 7.94
CA ALA A 137 9.13 -1.49 7.72
C ALA A 137 10.05 -0.45 8.33
N TYR A 138 9.72 0.85 8.25
CA TYR A 138 10.55 1.87 8.90
C TYR A 138 10.64 1.66 10.41
N TYR A 139 9.54 1.25 11.06
CA TYR A 139 9.56 0.91 12.48
C TYR A 139 10.38 -0.34 12.76
N GLU A 140 10.21 -1.42 11.99
CA GLU A 140 10.99 -2.65 12.14
C GLU A 140 12.49 -2.42 11.91
N GLN A 141 12.85 -1.60 10.92
CA GLN A 141 14.22 -1.38 10.48
C GLN A 141 14.91 -0.19 11.12
N ASN A 142 14.23 0.70 11.84
CA ASN A 142 14.87 1.90 12.42
C ASN A 142 14.41 2.16 13.85
N LEU A 143 13.17 2.62 14.02
CA LEU A 143 12.73 3.24 15.28
C LEU A 143 12.39 2.22 16.38
N LEU A 144 11.96 1.02 15.99
CA LEU A 144 11.40 -0.02 16.86
C LEU A 144 12.08 -1.41 16.64
N ARG A 145 13.34 -1.46 16.18
CA ARG A 145 14.11 -2.69 15.90
C ARG A 145 14.03 -3.77 16.98
N GLN A 146 13.91 -3.37 18.25
CA GLN A 146 13.83 -4.26 19.41
C GLN A 146 12.48 -5.00 19.55
N TYR A 147 11.46 -4.65 18.77
CA TYR A 147 10.12 -5.25 18.85
C TYR A 147 9.88 -6.20 17.66
N SER A 148 9.15 -7.28 17.89
CA SER A 148 8.76 -8.21 16.82
C SER A 148 7.78 -7.55 15.84
N SER A 149 7.78 -8.02 14.59
CA SER A 149 6.85 -7.58 13.54
C SER A 149 5.38 -7.64 14.01
N SER A 150 5.00 -8.71 14.72
CA SER A 150 3.68 -8.85 15.33
C SER A 150 3.36 -7.72 16.33
N LYS A 151 4.30 -7.36 17.23
CA LYS A 151 4.10 -6.23 18.16
C LYS A 151 3.94 -4.91 17.41
N ILE A 152 4.77 -4.64 16.41
CA ILE A 152 4.72 -3.39 15.64
C ILE A 152 3.41 -3.29 14.85
N SER A 153 2.91 -4.41 14.32
CA SER A 153 1.67 -4.49 13.54
C SER A 153 0.41 -4.06 14.31
N TRP A 154 0.45 -3.97 15.64
CA TRP A 154 -0.64 -3.41 16.44
C TRP A 154 -0.89 -1.93 16.16
N ILE A 155 0.13 -1.16 15.73
CA ILE A 155 -0.02 0.27 15.41
C ILE A 155 -1.03 0.46 14.26
N PRO A 156 -0.81 -0.07 13.04
CA PRO A 156 -1.78 0.04 11.95
C PRO A 156 -3.09 -0.70 12.25
N SER A 157 -3.07 -1.76 13.06
CA SER A 157 -4.29 -2.50 13.43
C SER A 157 -5.21 -1.67 14.33
N LEU A 158 -4.65 -0.93 15.29
CA LEU A 158 -5.41 0.02 16.11
C LEU A 158 -5.97 1.16 15.27
N GLN A 159 -5.27 1.60 14.22
CA GLN A 159 -5.81 2.60 13.32
C GLN A 159 -7.08 2.12 12.64
N ILE A 160 -7.06 0.92 12.05
CA ILE A 160 -8.23 0.30 11.42
C ILE A 160 -9.36 0.14 12.45
N PHE A 161 -9.01 -0.34 13.66
CA PHE A 161 -9.97 -0.53 14.73
C PHE A 161 -10.68 0.77 15.10
N PHE A 162 -9.95 1.82 15.49
CA PHE A 162 -10.57 3.08 15.89
C PHE A 162 -11.26 3.78 14.73
N MET A 163 -10.75 3.66 13.51
CA MET A 163 -11.41 4.21 12.31
C MET A 163 -12.82 3.65 12.13
N PHE A 164 -13.03 2.36 12.37
CA PHE A 164 -14.33 1.70 12.21
C PHE A 164 -15.17 1.65 13.50
N ALA A 165 -14.54 1.38 14.65
CA ALA A 165 -15.21 1.25 15.94
C ALA A 165 -15.81 2.58 16.42
N MET A 166 -15.22 3.71 16.05
CA MET A 166 -15.75 5.04 16.38
C MET A 166 -16.91 5.46 15.47
N GLY A 167 -17.24 4.71 14.42
CA GLY A 167 -18.31 5.01 13.47
C GLY A 167 -19.66 5.33 14.14
N PRO A 168 -20.19 4.51 15.07
CA PRO A 168 -21.42 4.80 15.80
C PRO A 168 -21.36 6.11 16.60
N ILE A 169 -20.24 6.37 17.30
CA ILE A 169 -20.07 7.57 18.13
C ILE A 169 -19.98 8.82 17.25
N ALA A 170 -19.15 8.77 16.21
CA ALA A 170 -19.02 9.85 15.24
C ALA A 170 -20.35 10.13 14.52
N GLY A 171 -21.13 9.09 14.20
CA GLY A 171 -22.46 9.20 13.62
C GLY A 171 -23.46 9.89 14.55
N GLN A 172 -23.48 9.54 15.84
CA GLN A 172 -24.34 10.22 16.83
C GLN A 172 -23.97 11.70 17.00
N ILE A 173 -22.68 12.03 16.98
CA ILE A 173 -22.21 13.42 17.03
C ILE A 173 -22.64 14.15 15.75
N TYR A 174 -22.50 13.53 14.57
CA TYR A 174 -22.97 14.09 13.30
C TYR A 174 -24.48 14.39 13.35
N ASP A 175 -25.29 13.45 13.82
CA ASP A 175 -26.75 13.61 13.83
C ASP A 175 -27.22 14.71 14.79
N ARG A 176 -26.48 14.96 15.88
CA ARG A 176 -26.80 15.99 16.89
C ARG A 176 -26.23 17.36 16.56
N LEU A 177 -24.96 17.43 16.17
CA LEU A 177 -24.20 18.68 16.02
C LEU A 177 -23.95 19.04 14.55
N GLY A 178 -24.24 18.13 13.61
CA GLY A 178 -23.93 18.29 12.20
C GLY A 178 -22.45 18.01 11.87
N PRO A 179 -22.09 18.10 10.57
CA PRO A 179 -20.75 17.77 10.08
C PRO A 179 -19.64 18.70 10.60
N ARG A 180 -19.94 19.98 10.84
CA ARG A 180 -18.92 21.01 11.03
C ARG A 180 -18.08 20.78 12.29
N TYR A 181 -18.72 20.51 13.42
CA TYR A 181 -18.01 20.28 14.69
C TYR A 181 -17.28 18.93 14.69
N LEU A 182 -17.89 17.91 14.07
CA LEU A 182 -17.27 16.61 13.93
C LEU A 182 -16.00 16.67 13.07
N LEU A 183 -16.07 17.37 11.94
CA LEU A 183 -14.94 17.56 11.03
C LEU A 183 -13.83 18.39 11.68
N LEU A 184 -14.18 19.47 12.39
CA LEU A 184 -13.20 20.32 13.09
C LEU A 184 -12.47 19.54 14.19
N GLY A 185 -13.21 18.85 15.07
CA GLY A 185 -12.63 18.04 16.14
C GLY A 185 -11.78 16.89 15.60
N GLY A 186 -12.26 16.22 14.55
CA GLY A 186 -11.52 15.17 13.85
C GLY A 186 -10.22 15.68 13.22
N SER A 187 -10.27 16.87 12.61
CA SER A 187 -9.10 17.51 12.00
C SER A 187 -8.02 17.85 13.01
N LEU A 188 -8.41 18.41 14.16
CA LEU A 188 -7.49 18.72 15.25
C LEU A 188 -6.82 17.45 15.80
N LEU A 189 -7.62 16.41 16.10
CA LEU A 189 -7.10 15.13 16.60
C LEU A 189 -6.15 14.45 15.60
N HIS A 190 -6.51 14.44 14.32
CA HIS A 190 -5.70 13.80 13.29
C HIS A 190 -4.34 14.49 13.12
N VAL A 191 -4.35 15.80 12.94
CA VAL A 191 -3.11 16.60 12.77
C VAL A 191 -2.27 16.56 14.05
N PHE A 192 -2.89 16.71 15.22
CA PHE A 192 -2.19 16.59 16.50
C PHE A 192 -1.53 15.22 16.67
N GLY A 193 -2.25 14.14 16.38
CA GLY A 193 -1.72 12.78 16.42
C GLY A 193 -0.48 12.63 15.54
N LEU A 194 -0.53 13.08 14.28
CA LEU A 194 0.62 13.02 13.37
C LEU A 194 1.81 13.89 13.84
N MET A 195 1.53 15.09 14.38
CA MET A 195 2.57 15.95 14.96
C MET A 195 3.23 15.30 16.17
N MET A 196 2.47 14.63 17.03
CA MET A 196 3.01 13.88 18.17
C MET A 196 3.79 12.64 17.72
N THR A 197 3.36 11.97 16.64
CA THR A 197 4.14 10.88 16.04
C THR A 197 5.50 11.38 15.55
N SER A 198 5.59 12.60 15.02
CA SER A 198 6.86 13.17 14.53
C SER A 198 7.95 13.30 15.60
N ILE A 199 7.59 13.44 16.88
CA ILE A 199 8.52 13.57 18.00
C ILE A 199 8.63 12.30 18.85
N SER A 200 7.89 11.25 18.49
CA SER A 200 7.83 10.00 19.24
C SER A 200 9.09 9.17 19.04
N LYS A 201 9.64 8.63 20.14
CA LYS A 201 10.83 7.78 20.15
C LYS A 201 10.56 6.37 20.69
N ARG A 202 9.48 6.20 21.45
CA ARG A 202 9.12 4.93 22.10
C ARG A 202 7.87 4.33 21.47
N TYR A 203 7.77 3.00 21.47
CA TYR A 203 6.63 2.25 20.92
C TYR A 203 5.27 2.80 21.37
N TYR A 204 5.06 2.96 22.68
CA TYR A 204 3.77 3.43 23.20
C TYR A 204 3.42 4.86 22.75
N GLN A 205 4.42 5.72 22.49
CA GLN A 205 4.20 7.09 22.03
C GLN A 205 3.65 7.08 20.60
N ILE A 206 4.22 6.25 19.74
CA ILE A 206 3.75 6.05 18.35
C ILE A 206 2.37 5.39 18.37
N LEU A 207 2.20 4.34 19.16
CA LEU A 207 0.93 3.63 19.28
C LEU A 207 -0.22 4.57 19.72
N LEU A 208 0.00 5.41 20.73
CA LEU A 208 -1.02 6.35 21.20
C LEU A 208 -1.26 7.50 20.23
N SER A 209 -0.19 8.07 19.65
CA SER A 209 -0.32 9.23 18.75
C SER A 209 -0.90 8.85 17.38
N GLN A 210 -0.34 7.83 16.74
CA GLN A 210 -0.70 7.38 15.40
C GLN A 210 -1.83 6.35 15.45
N GLY A 211 -1.72 5.33 16.30
CA GLY A 211 -2.64 4.20 16.37
C GLY A 211 -4.00 4.55 16.99
N VAL A 212 -4.04 5.50 17.92
CA VAL A 212 -5.25 5.88 18.66
C VAL A 212 -5.71 7.29 18.33
N CYS A 213 -4.94 8.31 18.71
CA CYS A 213 -5.36 9.72 18.60
C CYS A 213 -5.65 10.11 17.15
N SER A 214 -4.68 9.87 16.27
CA SER A 214 -4.83 10.15 14.83
C SER A 214 -5.99 9.36 14.22
N ALA A 215 -6.14 8.08 14.58
CA ALA A 215 -7.18 7.20 14.06
C ALA A 215 -8.60 7.62 14.46
N ILE A 216 -8.80 8.06 15.70
CA ILE A 216 -10.08 8.64 16.14
C ILE A 216 -10.40 9.91 15.34
N GLY A 217 -9.38 10.74 15.07
CA GLY A 217 -9.50 11.91 14.22
C GLY A 217 -9.95 11.56 12.79
N VAL A 218 -9.29 10.57 12.17
CA VAL A 218 -9.66 10.04 10.85
C VAL A 218 -11.09 9.51 10.83
N ALA A 219 -11.52 8.78 11.86
CA ALA A 219 -12.88 8.26 11.96
C ALA A 219 -13.93 9.39 11.86
N ALA A 220 -13.71 10.48 12.62
CA ALA A 220 -14.58 11.64 12.62
C ALA A 220 -14.60 12.36 11.26
N ILE A 221 -13.42 12.56 10.65
CA ILE A 221 -13.29 13.18 9.31
C ILE A 221 -14.03 12.36 8.26
N PHE A 222 -13.78 11.04 8.23
CA PHE A 222 -14.39 10.11 7.29
C PHE A 222 -15.92 10.11 7.44
N GLN A 223 -16.41 9.99 8.68
CA GLN A 223 -17.85 9.96 8.95
C GLN A 223 -18.53 11.27 8.53
N ALA A 224 -17.93 12.43 8.80
CA ALA A 224 -18.48 13.73 8.42
C ALA A 224 -18.62 13.85 6.89
N ALA A 225 -17.60 13.43 6.14
CA ALA A 225 -17.60 13.49 4.68
C ALA A 225 -18.64 12.54 4.05
N VAL A 226 -18.66 11.27 4.49
CA VAL A 226 -19.54 10.22 3.94
C VAL A 226 -21.01 10.51 4.24
N SER A 227 -21.33 11.04 5.43
CA SER A 227 -22.70 11.31 5.86
C SER A 227 -23.33 12.53 5.18
N CYS A 228 -22.52 13.45 4.66
CA CYS A 228 -23.01 14.61 3.91
C CYS A 228 -23.54 14.26 2.51
N ILE A 229 -22.97 13.24 1.86
CA ILE A 229 -23.30 12.84 0.48
C ILE A 229 -24.82 12.64 0.24
N PRO A 230 -25.54 11.82 1.04
CA PRO A 230 -26.96 11.56 0.78
C PRO A 230 -27.85 12.79 1.00
N SER A 231 -27.37 13.83 1.71
CA SER A 231 -28.11 15.09 1.90
C SER A 231 -28.14 15.95 0.64
N TRP A 232 -27.12 15.83 -0.22
CA TRP A 232 -27.02 16.57 -1.48
C TRP A 232 -27.51 15.78 -2.69
N PHE A 233 -27.22 14.47 -2.72
CA PHE A 233 -27.44 13.65 -3.90
C PHE A 233 -28.51 12.58 -3.63
N SER A 234 -29.61 12.66 -4.38
CA SER A 234 -30.68 11.65 -4.39
C SER A 234 -30.56 10.65 -5.54
N LYS A 235 -29.92 11.04 -6.66
CA LYS A 235 -29.63 10.19 -7.83
C LYS A 235 -28.12 9.97 -7.96
N LYS A 236 -27.69 8.83 -8.53
CA LYS A 236 -26.28 8.46 -8.78
C LYS A 236 -25.37 8.50 -7.54
N ARG A 237 -25.90 8.04 -6.39
CA ARG A 237 -25.15 8.04 -5.12
C ARG A 237 -23.88 7.19 -5.22
N GLY A 238 -23.93 6.04 -5.89
CA GLY A 238 -22.77 5.17 -6.07
C GLY A 238 -21.63 5.89 -6.79
N ALA A 239 -21.93 6.61 -7.88
CA ALA A 239 -20.93 7.41 -8.59
C ALA A 239 -20.29 8.49 -7.69
N VAL A 240 -21.08 9.20 -6.87
CA VAL A 240 -20.55 10.22 -5.94
C VAL A 240 -19.67 9.60 -4.86
N TYR A 241 -20.10 8.47 -4.27
CA TYR A 241 -19.26 7.71 -3.34
C TYR A 241 -17.96 7.26 -4.01
N GLY A 242 -17.99 6.85 -5.27
CA GLY A 242 -16.82 6.52 -6.08
C GLY A 242 -15.84 7.68 -6.22
N ILE A 243 -16.34 8.87 -6.57
CA ILE A 243 -15.51 10.08 -6.69
C ILE A 243 -14.87 10.42 -5.35
N VAL A 244 -15.64 10.47 -4.26
CA VAL A 244 -15.10 10.75 -2.92
C VAL A 244 -14.06 9.69 -2.50
N SER A 245 -14.33 8.42 -2.78
CA SER A 245 -13.42 7.31 -2.48
C SER A 245 -12.11 7.36 -3.29
N SER A 246 -12.10 7.92 -4.50
CA SER A 246 -10.89 8.04 -5.33
C SER A 246 -9.80 8.91 -4.69
N GLY A 247 -10.16 9.79 -3.76
CA GLY A 247 -9.20 10.53 -2.94
C GLY A 247 -8.27 9.62 -2.14
N SER A 248 -8.76 8.45 -1.67
CA SER A 248 -7.94 7.46 -0.99
C SER A 248 -6.89 6.85 -1.92
N SER A 249 -7.23 6.65 -3.20
CA SER A 249 -6.31 6.16 -4.22
C SER A 249 -5.20 7.17 -4.51
N ILE A 250 -5.57 8.45 -4.67
CA ILE A 250 -4.60 9.55 -4.88
C ILE A 250 -3.66 9.67 -3.68
N GLY A 251 -4.20 9.71 -2.46
CA GLY A 251 -3.39 9.73 -1.24
C GLY A 251 -2.49 8.49 -1.13
N GLY A 252 -3.02 7.32 -1.51
CA GLY A 252 -2.28 6.06 -1.53
C GLY A 252 -1.10 6.02 -2.51
N VAL A 253 -1.02 6.94 -3.46
CA VAL A 253 0.14 7.11 -4.36
C VAL A 253 1.06 8.23 -3.88
N ILE A 254 0.48 9.38 -3.50
CA ILE A 254 1.25 10.57 -3.11
C ILE A 254 2.01 10.34 -1.80
N PHE A 255 1.33 9.86 -0.75
CA PHE A 255 1.98 9.70 0.57
C PHE A 255 3.15 8.71 0.51
N PRO A 256 3.02 7.54 -0.16
CA PRO A 256 4.14 6.62 -0.24
C PRO A 256 5.38 7.10 -0.99
N ILE A 257 5.18 7.83 -2.08
CA ILE A 257 6.32 8.39 -2.80
C ILE A 257 6.96 9.51 -1.98
N MET A 258 6.14 10.33 -1.34
CA MET A 258 6.59 11.48 -0.57
C MET A 258 7.33 11.06 0.70
N ILE A 259 6.79 10.14 1.51
CA ILE A 259 7.41 9.71 2.77
C ILE A 259 8.71 8.96 2.48
N SER A 260 8.70 8.01 1.55
CA SER A 260 9.91 7.27 1.15
C SER A 260 11.06 8.19 0.69
N LYS A 261 10.78 9.25 -0.09
CA LYS A 261 11.79 10.21 -0.53
C LYS A 261 12.20 11.21 0.56
N LEU A 262 11.25 11.71 1.35
CA LEU A 262 11.56 12.73 2.36
C LEU A 262 12.26 12.13 3.59
N ILE A 263 12.00 10.87 3.94
CA ILE A 263 12.68 10.21 5.06
C ILE A 263 14.19 10.16 4.82
N THR A 264 14.64 9.88 3.59
CA THR A 264 16.07 9.79 3.27
C THR A 264 16.75 11.16 3.27
N ILE A 265 16.03 12.23 2.91
CA ILE A 265 16.58 13.60 2.80
C ILE A 265 16.51 14.36 4.13
N LEU A 266 15.38 14.29 4.83
CA LEU A 266 15.04 15.14 5.98
C LEU A 266 14.87 14.36 7.29
N GLY A 267 14.88 13.03 7.24
CA GLY A 267 14.57 12.17 8.36
C GLY A 267 13.07 12.08 8.67
N PHE A 268 12.73 11.13 9.54
CA PHE A 268 11.36 10.83 9.92
C PHE A 268 10.59 11.99 10.57
N PRO A 269 11.14 12.75 11.55
CA PRO A 269 10.40 13.82 12.20
C PRO A 269 9.90 14.90 11.24
N TRP A 270 10.76 15.40 10.34
CA TRP A 270 10.38 16.43 9.39
C TRP A 270 9.45 15.91 8.30
N THR A 271 9.65 14.67 7.85
CA THR A 271 8.74 14.02 6.91
C THR A 271 7.32 13.95 7.47
N MET A 272 7.16 13.50 8.72
CA MET A 272 5.85 13.43 9.38
C MET A 272 5.18 14.81 9.53
N ARG A 273 5.97 15.85 9.81
CA ARG A 273 5.45 17.23 9.90
C ARG A 273 4.98 17.74 8.54
N ILE A 274 5.73 17.48 7.47
CA ILE A 274 5.35 17.86 6.10
C ILE A 274 4.03 17.17 5.72
N CYS A 275 3.89 15.88 5.99
CA CYS A 275 2.63 15.15 5.82
C CYS A 275 1.49 15.81 6.60
N ALA A 276 1.72 16.12 7.88
CA ALA A 276 0.73 16.74 8.75
C ALA A 276 0.32 18.15 8.28
N PHE A 277 1.25 18.97 7.79
CA PHE A 277 0.95 20.30 7.24
C PHE A 277 0.15 20.21 5.93
N MET A 278 0.50 19.29 5.05
CA MET A 278 -0.27 19.05 3.82
C MET A 278 -1.69 18.58 4.14
N ILE A 279 -1.84 17.63 5.06
CA ILE A 279 -3.14 17.15 5.54
C ILE A 279 -3.92 18.30 6.19
N LEU A 280 -3.28 19.12 7.03
CA LEU A 280 -3.91 20.29 7.64
C LEU A 280 -4.45 21.25 6.59
N PHE A 281 -3.68 21.56 5.54
CA PHE A 281 -4.15 22.41 4.44
C PHE A 281 -5.39 21.83 3.76
N LEU A 282 -5.37 20.55 3.40
CA LEU A 282 -6.52 19.86 2.79
C LEU A 282 -7.74 19.84 3.73
N LEU A 283 -7.51 19.66 5.03
CA LEU A 283 -8.57 19.68 6.04
C LEU A 283 -9.11 21.08 6.27
N ILE A 284 -8.32 22.15 6.15
CA ILE A 284 -8.82 23.52 6.16
C ILE A 284 -9.81 23.71 5.01
N VAL A 285 -9.44 23.29 3.80
CA VAL A 285 -10.34 23.33 2.64
C VAL A 285 -11.61 22.50 2.90
N ALA A 286 -11.49 21.30 3.44
CA ALA A 286 -12.63 20.46 3.78
C ALA A 286 -13.55 21.11 4.83
N ASN A 287 -13.00 21.72 5.89
CA ASN A 287 -13.78 22.39 6.93
C ASN A 287 -14.56 23.60 6.41
N LEU A 288 -14.05 24.28 5.37
CA LEU A 288 -14.72 25.42 4.75
C LEU A 288 -15.79 24.99 3.74
N THR A 289 -15.59 23.86 3.05
CA THR A 289 -16.43 23.43 1.92
C THR A 289 -17.47 22.37 2.27
N VAL A 290 -17.19 21.47 3.22
CA VAL A 290 -18.11 20.37 3.58
C VAL A 290 -19.27 20.90 4.43
N ARG A 291 -20.49 20.76 3.91
CA ARG A 291 -21.72 21.18 4.58
C ARG A 291 -22.80 20.13 4.39
N SER A 292 -23.66 19.95 5.40
CA SER A 292 -24.90 19.18 5.24
C SER A 292 -26.00 20.11 4.71
N ARG A 293 -26.76 19.65 3.71
CA ARG A 293 -27.94 20.38 3.22
C ARG A 293 -29.12 20.29 4.19
N LEU A 294 -29.20 19.20 4.95
CA LEU A 294 -30.30 18.92 5.87
C LEU A 294 -29.93 19.33 7.30
N PRO A 295 -30.87 19.91 8.06
CA PRO A 295 -30.62 20.26 9.47
C PRO A 295 -30.35 19.01 10.30
N PRO A 296 -29.54 19.11 11.38
CA PRO A 296 -29.34 18.02 12.33
C PRO A 296 -30.70 17.58 12.87
N ASN A 297 -30.98 16.27 12.79
CA ASN A 297 -32.20 15.70 13.32
C ASN A 297 -31.82 14.57 14.28
N PRO A 298 -31.68 14.86 15.58
CA PRO A 298 -31.33 13.86 16.58
C PRO A 298 -32.48 12.85 16.70
N ARG A 299 -32.32 11.69 16.08
CA ARG A 299 -33.31 10.62 16.16
C ARG A 299 -33.02 9.76 17.37
N ASN A 300 -33.96 9.72 18.31
CA ASN A 300 -33.91 8.78 19.43
C ASN A 300 -34.34 7.39 18.96
N LEU A 301 -33.39 6.45 18.91
CA LEU A 301 -33.70 5.06 18.65
C LEU A 301 -34.25 4.41 19.92
N SER A 302 -35.41 3.76 19.83
CA SER A 302 -35.97 2.95 20.92
C SER A 302 -35.07 1.75 21.22
N LYS A 303 -35.06 1.26 22.47
CA LYS A 303 -34.34 0.02 22.85
C LYS A 303 -34.67 -1.16 21.94
N ASN A 304 -35.91 -1.29 21.51
CA ASN A 304 -36.33 -2.35 20.57
C ASN A 304 -35.68 -2.18 19.19
N SER A 305 -35.52 -0.94 18.72
CA SER A 305 -34.84 -0.64 17.44
C SER A 305 -33.33 -0.93 17.52
N LEU A 306 -32.72 -0.76 18.69
CA LEU A 306 -31.31 -1.12 18.92
C LEU A 306 -31.10 -2.64 18.91
N MET A 307 -32.01 -3.43 19.48
CA MET A 307 -31.85 -4.89 19.54
C MET A 307 -32.31 -5.63 18.27
N ARG A 308 -33.17 -4.99 17.46
CA ARG A 308 -33.75 -5.58 16.25
C ARG A 308 -32.72 -6.11 15.23
N PRO A 309 -31.63 -5.38 14.91
CA PRO A 309 -30.58 -5.88 14.00
C PRO A 309 -30.00 -7.24 14.36
N PHE A 310 -29.91 -7.57 15.65
CA PHE A 310 -29.36 -8.83 16.14
C PHE A 310 -30.31 -10.02 15.99
N HIS A 311 -31.60 -9.76 15.79
CA HIS A 311 -32.62 -10.79 15.58
C HIS A 311 -32.98 -10.95 14.09
N GLU A 312 -32.60 -9.99 13.24
CA GLU A 312 -32.82 -10.06 11.81
C GLU A 312 -31.73 -10.89 11.13
N SER A 313 -32.12 -12.06 10.63
CA SER A 313 -31.20 -13.01 10.00
C SER A 313 -30.43 -12.43 8.80
N LYS A 314 -31.03 -11.51 8.04
CA LYS A 314 -30.38 -10.80 6.92
C LYS A 314 -29.27 -9.86 7.40
N MET A 315 -29.49 -9.15 8.50
CA MET A 315 -28.50 -8.23 9.06
C MET A 315 -27.36 -8.99 9.73
N MET A 316 -27.66 -10.07 10.46
CA MET A 316 -26.64 -10.94 11.04
C MET A 316 -25.74 -11.58 9.98
N LEU A 317 -26.31 -12.10 8.89
CA LEU A 317 -25.51 -12.61 7.76
C LEU A 317 -24.62 -11.53 7.13
N LEU A 318 -25.11 -10.29 7.01
CA LEU A 318 -24.30 -9.19 6.50
C LEU A 318 -23.16 -8.82 7.46
N ILE A 319 -23.44 -8.73 8.77
CA ILE A 319 -22.45 -8.44 9.82
C ILE A 319 -21.37 -9.52 9.84
N THR A 320 -21.75 -10.79 9.89
CA THR A 320 -20.81 -11.92 9.88
C THR A 320 -20.03 -11.97 8.56
N GLY A 321 -20.69 -11.71 7.43
CA GLY A 321 -20.04 -11.63 6.12
C GLY A 321 -18.95 -10.57 6.07
N PHE A 322 -19.23 -9.35 6.52
CA PHE A 322 -18.24 -8.27 6.57
C PHE A 322 -17.13 -8.51 7.59
N PHE A 323 -17.46 -9.08 8.74
CA PHE A 323 -16.49 -9.49 9.75
C PHE A 323 -15.44 -10.44 9.13
N ILE A 324 -15.90 -11.47 8.40
CA ILE A 324 -15.03 -12.44 7.71
C ILE A 324 -14.30 -11.81 6.50
N LEU A 325 -14.99 -11.03 5.66
CA LEU A 325 -14.39 -10.37 4.49
C LEU A 325 -13.23 -9.45 4.88
N THR A 326 -13.32 -8.78 6.03
CA THR A 326 -12.27 -7.89 6.52
C THR A 326 -10.95 -8.62 6.73
N PHE A 327 -10.96 -9.83 7.30
CA PHE A 327 -9.75 -10.66 7.40
C PHE A 327 -9.13 -10.93 6.03
N GLY A 328 -9.99 -11.22 5.05
CA GLY A 328 -9.59 -11.46 3.68
C GLY A 328 -8.95 -10.25 3.01
N ILE A 329 -9.61 -9.09 3.05
CA ILE A 329 -9.22 -7.90 2.28
C ILE A 329 -7.97 -7.22 2.85
N PHE A 330 -7.81 -7.18 4.17
CA PHE A 330 -6.73 -6.40 4.78
C PHE A 330 -5.36 -7.09 4.69
N VAL A 331 -5.30 -8.40 4.51
CA VAL A 331 -4.03 -9.13 4.35
C VAL A 331 -3.27 -8.66 3.09
N PRO A 332 -3.82 -8.72 1.87
CA PRO A 332 -3.15 -8.16 0.70
C PRO A 332 -2.89 -6.66 0.85
N MET A 333 -3.81 -5.90 1.45
CA MET A 333 -3.60 -4.46 1.64
C MET A 333 -2.36 -4.11 2.47
N ASN A 334 -2.04 -4.94 3.48
CA ASN A 334 -0.95 -4.65 4.43
C ASN A 334 0.36 -5.37 4.09
N TYR A 335 0.30 -6.54 3.44
CA TYR A 335 1.48 -7.40 3.24
C TYR A 335 1.89 -7.60 1.78
N LEU A 336 1.13 -7.09 0.81
CA LEU A 336 1.50 -7.22 -0.61
C LEU A 336 2.90 -6.67 -0.92
N VAL A 337 3.22 -5.49 -0.39
CA VAL A 337 4.53 -4.85 -0.61
C VAL A 337 5.63 -5.66 0.07
N THR A 338 5.41 -6.11 1.30
CA THR A 338 6.38 -6.91 2.07
C THR A 338 6.65 -8.27 1.41
N ALA A 339 5.61 -8.92 0.87
CA ALA A 339 5.75 -10.14 0.09
C ALA A 339 6.56 -9.91 -1.19
N ALA A 340 6.24 -8.87 -1.95
CA ALA A 340 6.92 -8.54 -3.20
C ALA A 340 8.42 -8.28 -3.00
N MET A 341 8.79 -7.60 -1.92
CA MET A 341 10.19 -7.31 -1.61
C MET A 341 10.96 -8.54 -1.14
N ALA A 342 10.32 -9.42 -0.34
CA ALA A 342 10.91 -10.69 0.06
C ALA A 342 11.21 -11.61 -1.14
N GLU A 343 10.44 -11.46 -2.22
CA GLU A 343 10.64 -12.16 -3.50
C GLU A 343 11.71 -11.49 -4.39
N GLY A 344 12.42 -10.46 -3.90
CA GLY A 344 13.53 -9.81 -4.61
C GLY A 344 13.09 -8.82 -5.69
N MET A 345 11.82 -8.41 -5.71
CA MET A 345 11.33 -7.47 -6.71
C MET A 345 11.87 -6.06 -6.50
N GLY A 346 12.52 -5.49 -7.52
CA GLY A 346 13.01 -4.11 -7.52
C GLY A 346 11.88 -3.07 -7.37
N ARG A 347 12.21 -1.99 -6.65
CA ARG A 347 11.36 -0.91 -6.12
C ARG A 347 10.41 -0.18 -7.09
N ASN A 348 10.49 -0.41 -8.40
CA ASN A 348 10.02 0.57 -9.39
C ASN A 348 8.61 0.40 -9.96
N LEU A 349 7.82 -0.62 -9.58
CA LEU A 349 6.48 -0.78 -10.18
C LEU A 349 5.38 -1.28 -9.25
N ALA A 350 5.70 -1.75 -8.04
CA ALA A 350 4.69 -2.31 -7.11
C ALA A 350 3.82 -1.24 -6.42
N ASP A 351 4.33 -0.01 -6.25
CA ASP A 351 3.65 1.06 -5.52
C ASP A 351 2.54 1.78 -6.31
N LEU A 352 2.45 1.59 -7.63
CA LEU A 352 1.81 2.60 -8.49
C LEU A 352 0.39 2.28 -9.00
N PHE A 353 -0.04 1.02 -9.09
CA PHE A 353 -1.17 0.70 -9.97
C PHE A 353 -2.38 -0.03 -9.37
N GLY A 354 -2.43 -0.22 -8.05
CA GLY A 354 -3.54 -0.98 -7.45
C GLY A 354 -4.88 -0.27 -7.37
N ARG A 355 -4.92 1.02 -7.02
CA ARG A 355 -6.09 1.56 -6.27
C ARG A 355 -7.19 2.25 -7.08
N LEU A 356 -7.25 2.10 -8.40
CA LEU A 356 -8.22 2.85 -9.20
C LEU A 356 -9.44 2.00 -9.59
N GLY A 357 -10.61 2.36 -9.05
CA GLY A 357 -11.82 2.42 -9.89
C GLY A 357 -12.91 1.35 -9.73
N ALA A 358 -13.59 1.26 -8.58
CA ALA A 358 -14.80 0.43 -8.47
C ALA A 358 -16.15 1.16 -8.32
N GLY A 359 -16.15 2.50 -8.31
CA GLY A 359 -17.37 3.27 -8.05
C GLY A 359 -18.39 3.35 -9.19
N ILE A 360 -17.98 3.15 -10.45
CA ILE A 360 -18.80 3.51 -11.62
C ILE A 360 -19.88 2.46 -11.95
N PHE A 361 -19.62 1.18 -11.67
CA PHE A 361 -20.52 0.10 -12.09
C PHE A 361 -21.72 -0.10 -11.14
N ALA A 362 -21.61 0.34 -9.89
CA ALA A 362 -22.58 0.13 -8.81
C ALA A 362 -24.02 0.52 -9.15
N ASP A 363 -24.19 1.61 -9.90
CA ASP A 363 -25.50 2.23 -10.14
C ASP A 363 -26.35 1.50 -11.22
N LYS A 364 -25.78 0.59 -12.01
CA LYS A 364 -26.49 -0.08 -13.13
C LYS A 364 -26.91 -1.53 -12.88
N ILE A 365 -26.11 -2.32 -12.15
CA ILE A 365 -26.29 -3.79 -12.02
C ILE A 365 -26.89 -4.18 -10.65
N GLY A 366 -26.96 -3.21 -9.72
CA GLY A 366 -27.36 -3.43 -8.34
C GLY A 366 -26.15 -3.63 -7.42
N SER A 367 -26.20 -2.96 -6.27
CA SER A 367 -25.09 -2.92 -5.30
C SER A 367 -24.75 -4.29 -4.72
N TYR A 368 -25.74 -5.16 -4.46
CA TYR A 368 -25.48 -6.51 -3.93
C TYR A 368 -24.82 -7.42 -4.97
N ASN A 369 -25.30 -7.36 -6.21
CA ASN A 369 -24.80 -8.22 -7.30
C ASN A 369 -23.33 -7.92 -7.60
N ILE A 370 -22.99 -6.63 -7.73
CA ILE A 370 -21.61 -6.22 -7.99
C ILE A 370 -20.72 -6.54 -6.81
N PHE A 371 -21.16 -6.25 -5.58
CA PHE A 371 -20.36 -6.50 -4.40
C PHE A 371 -19.96 -7.97 -4.31
N VAL A 372 -20.93 -8.90 -4.42
CA VAL A 372 -20.68 -10.33 -4.36
C VAL A 372 -19.73 -10.80 -5.45
N VAL A 373 -19.96 -10.38 -6.70
CA VAL A 373 -19.10 -10.76 -7.83
C VAL A 373 -17.67 -10.27 -7.61
N VAL A 374 -17.51 -9.01 -7.21
CA VAL A 374 -16.20 -8.41 -7.01
C VAL A 374 -15.44 -9.05 -5.85
N THR A 375 -16.11 -9.35 -4.73
CA THR A 375 -15.45 -10.00 -3.58
C THR A 375 -15.12 -11.47 -3.84
N TYR A 376 -15.92 -12.19 -4.63
CA TYR A 376 -15.54 -13.54 -5.11
C TYR A 376 -14.33 -13.49 -6.04
N ILE A 377 -14.34 -12.58 -7.02
CA ILE A 377 -13.18 -12.37 -7.90
C ILE A 377 -11.95 -12.02 -7.07
N ALA A 378 -12.07 -11.18 -6.04
CA ALA A 378 -10.96 -10.86 -5.14
C ALA A 378 -10.37 -12.10 -4.46
N GLY A 379 -11.22 -12.99 -3.93
CA GLY A 379 -10.79 -14.25 -3.32
C GLY A 379 -10.10 -15.17 -4.32
N ILE A 380 -10.65 -15.28 -5.54
CA ILE A 380 -10.05 -16.06 -6.63
C ILE A 380 -8.70 -15.46 -7.05
N LEU A 381 -8.58 -14.13 -7.18
CA LEU A 381 -7.33 -13.47 -7.51
C LEU A 381 -6.26 -13.71 -6.45
N VAL A 382 -6.62 -13.69 -5.17
CA VAL A 382 -5.67 -14.04 -4.09
C VAL A 382 -5.17 -15.47 -4.26
N LEU A 383 -6.07 -16.44 -4.47
CA LEU A 383 -5.71 -17.86 -4.53
C LEU A 383 -5.02 -18.27 -5.83
N ALA A 384 -5.49 -17.76 -6.97
CA ALA A 384 -5.08 -18.20 -8.30
C ALA A 384 -4.02 -17.31 -8.94
N LEU A 385 -3.87 -16.05 -8.50
CA LEU A 385 -2.90 -15.11 -9.08
C LEU A 385 -1.82 -14.70 -8.08
N TRP A 386 -2.17 -14.34 -6.83
CA TRP A 386 -1.16 -13.87 -5.86
C TRP A 386 -0.32 -14.98 -5.24
N ILE A 387 -0.88 -16.18 -5.01
CA ILE A 387 -0.10 -17.34 -4.53
C ILE A 387 1.00 -17.74 -5.53
N PRO A 388 0.71 -17.96 -6.84
CA PRO A 388 1.73 -18.37 -7.80
C PRO A 388 2.55 -17.22 -8.38
N ALA A 389 2.21 -15.96 -8.11
CA ALA A 389 3.00 -14.81 -8.58
C ALA A 389 4.40 -14.85 -7.96
N SER A 390 5.39 -15.12 -8.80
CA SER A 390 6.83 -15.11 -8.46
C SER A 390 7.61 -14.07 -9.28
N ASN A 391 6.90 -13.28 -10.09
CA ASN A 391 7.47 -12.28 -10.99
C ASN A 391 6.79 -10.92 -10.80
N ASN A 392 7.53 -9.85 -11.14
CA ASN A 392 7.04 -8.47 -10.99
C ASN A 392 5.70 -8.26 -11.70
N SER A 393 5.56 -8.79 -12.91
CA SER A 393 4.35 -8.63 -13.72
C SER A 393 3.12 -9.26 -13.08
N GLY A 394 3.21 -10.49 -12.55
CA GLY A 394 2.11 -11.17 -11.89
C GLY A 394 1.64 -10.43 -10.63
N THR A 395 2.58 -9.95 -9.82
CA THR A 395 2.29 -9.19 -8.60
C THR A 395 1.67 -7.82 -8.91
N ILE A 396 2.12 -7.13 -9.96
CA ILE A 396 1.54 -5.85 -10.42
C ILE A 396 0.11 -6.06 -10.94
N VAL A 397 -0.10 -7.06 -11.80
CA VAL A 397 -1.44 -7.38 -12.33
C VAL A 397 -2.39 -7.73 -11.20
N PHE A 398 -1.94 -8.52 -10.22
CA PHE A 398 -2.71 -8.77 -9.00
C PHE A 398 -3.04 -7.48 -8.26
N ALA A 399 -2.05 -6.62 -8.01
CA ALA A 399 -2.24 -5.36 -7.28
C ALA A 399 -3.33 -4.50 -7.93
N VAL A 400 -3.26 -4.35 -9.27
CA VAL A 400 -4.25 -3.64 -10.10
C VAL A 400 -5.63 -4.23 -9.91
N LEU A 401 -5.79 -5.52 -10.21
CA LEU A 401 -7.11 -6.18 -10.21
C LEU A 401 -7.71 -6.23 -8.80
N PHE A 402 -6.89 -6.47 -7.79
CA PHE A 402 -7.34 -6.54 -6.40
C PHE A 402 -7.75 -5.18 -5.84
N GLY A 403 -7.12 -4.08 -6.26
CA GLY A 403 -7.52 -2.76 -5.75
C GLY A 403 -8.84 -2.25 -6.32
N PHE A 404 -9.33 -2.78 -7.44
CA PHE A 404 -10.76 -2.66 -7.81
C PHE A 404 -11.65 -3.27 -6.71
N ALA A 405 -11.30 -4.45 -6.20
CA ALA A 405 -12.11 -5.10 -5.18
C ALA A 405 -12.13 -4.38 -3.83
N THR A 406 -11.00 -3.81 -3.41
CA THR A 406 -10.94 -3.01 -2.18
C THR A 406 -11.76 -1.71 -2.29
N GLY A 407 -11.76 -1.06 -3.46
CA GLY A 407 -12.61 0.09 -3.72
C GLY A 407 -14.11 -0.23 -3.63
N ALA A 408 -14.52 -1.39 -4.18
CA ALA A 408 -15.92 -1.84 -4.10
C ALA A 408 -16.32 -2.12 -2.66
N TYR A 409 -15.43 -2.73 -1.87
CA TYR A 409 -15.67 -3.04 -0.47
C TYR A 409 -16.03 -1.79 0.34
N VAL A 410 -15.23 -0.73 0.21
CA VAL A 410 -15.45 0.53 0.95
C VAL A 410 -16.67 1.28 0.42
N ALA A 411 -16.82 1.41 -0.90
CA ALA A 411 -17.87 2.24 -1.50
C ALA A 411 -19.27 1.65 -1.36
N LEU A 412 -19.41 0.32 -1.40
CA LEU A 412 -20.72 -0.34 -1.42
C LEU A 412 -21.23 -0.70 -0.03
N ALA A 413 -20.37 -0.82 0.99
CA ALA A 413 -20.78 -1.29 2.33
C ALA A 413 -21.97 -0.51 2.92
N PRO A 414 -22.00 0.84 2.92
CA PRO A 414 -23.17 1.58 3.40
C PRO A 414 -24.41 1.34 2.52
N GLY A 415 -24.21 1.21 1.21
CA GLY A 415 -25.29 0.97 0.25
C GLY A 415 -26.00 -0.37 0.45
N LEU A 416 -25.27 -1.42 0.88
CA LEU A 416 -25.87 -2.72 1.21
C LEU A 416 -26.78 -2.60 2.44
N VAL A 417 -26.32 -1.91 3.49
CA VAL A 417 -27.10 -1.69 4.72
C VAL A 417 -28.37 -0.90 4.43
N VAL A 418 -28.28 0.16 3.61
CA VAL A 418 -29.43 1.00 3.23
C VAL A 418 -30.60 0.17 2.70
N LYS A 419 -30.33 -0.90 1.94
CA LYS A 419 -31.38 -1.72 1.31
C LYS A 419 -32.04 -2.73 2.24
N LEU A 420 -31.41 -3.06 3.37
CA LEU A 420 -31.98 -3.94 4.39
C LEU A 420 -32.69 -3.16 5.51
N SER A 421 -32.48 -1.86 5.59
CA SER A 421 -32.73 -1.09 6.80
C SER A 421 -33.89 -0.12 6.63
N PRO A 422 -34.76 0.02 7.65
CA PRO A 422 -35.67 1.16 7.73
C PRO A 422 -34.86 2.47 7.71
N PHE A 423 -35.39 3.50 7.04
CA PHE A 423 -34.68 4.77 6.84
C PHE A 423 -34.19 5.43 8.15
N ALA A 424 -34.93 5.23 9.25
CA ALA A 424 -34.57 5.75 10.56
C ALA A 424 -33.35 5.04 11.19
N GLU A 425 -33.07 3.79 10.82
CA GLU A 425 -32.09 2.91 11.45
C GLU A 425 -30.80 2.74 10.65
N ILE A 426 -30.73 3.30 9.42
CA ILE A 426 -29.59 3.12 8.49
C ILE A 426 -28.24 3.46 9.14
N GLY A 427 -28.15 4.61 9.82
CA GLY A 427 -26.92 5.06 10.45
C GLY A 427 -26.44 4.10 11.54
N TYR A 428 -27.33 3.70 12.44
CA TYR A 428 -27.03 2.74 13.50
C TYR A 428 -26.61 1.37 12.95
N ARG A 429 -27.36 0.84 11.98
CA ARG A 429 -27.05 -0.46 11.35
C ARG A 429 -25.72 -0.42 10.59
N THR A 430 -25.40 0.70 9.94
CA THR A 430 -24.10 0.89 9.27
C THR A 430 -22.97 0.97 10.29
N GLY A 431 -23.20 1.65 11.41
CA GLY A 431 -22.27 1.70 12.53
C GLY A 431 -22.01 0.31 13.14
N LEU A 432 -23.05 -0.52 13.31
CA LEU A 432 -22.89 -1.91 13.76
C LEU A 432 -22.03 -2.73 12.80
N LEU A 433 -22.26 -2.62 11.49
CA LEU A 433 -21.48 -3.32 10.47
C LEU A 433 -19.98 -3.00 10.61
N PHE A 434 -19.64 -1.70 10.69
CA PHE A 434 -18.25 -1.28 10.85
C PHE A 434 -17.68 -1.61 12.23
N LEU A 435 -18.48 -1.54 13.30
CA LEU A 435 -18.02 -1.92 14.64
C LEU A 435 -17.58 -3.38 14.70
N PHE A 436 -18.33 -4.31 14.10
CA PHE A 436 -17.89 -5.71 14.06
C PHE A 436 -16.71 -5.90 13.11
N ALA A 437 -16.72 -5.27 11.93
CA ALA A 437 -15.59 -5.30 11.02
C ALA A 437 -14.30 -4.72 11.64
N SER A 438 -14.40 -3.79 12.60
CA SER A 438 -13.22 -3.24 13.28
C SER A 438 -12.49 -4.30 14.10
N ILE A 439 -13.21 -5.26 14.69
CA ILE A 439 -12.64 -6.34 15.52
C ILE A 439 -11.79 -7.28 14.68
N SER A 440 -12.29 -7.67 13.50
CA SER A 440 -11.50 -8.46 12.56
C SER A 440 -10.34 -7.64 12.00
N GLY A 441 -10.56 -6.37 11.65
CA GLY A 441 -9.49 -5.46 11.21
C GLY A 441 -8.35 -5.31 12.24
N LEU A 442 -8.68 -5.25 13.53
CA LEU A 442 -7.71 -5.21 14.64
C LEU A 442 -6.87 -6.47 14.75
N THR A 443 -7.49 -7.63 14.51
CA THR A 443 -6.85 -8.94 14.74
C THR A 443 -6.21 -9.51 13.48
N THR A 444 -6.56 -8.99 12.30
CA THR A 444 -6.10 -9.49 11.00
C THR A 444 -4.57 -9.46 10.88
N ASN A 445 -3.92 -8.33 11.15
CA ASN A 445 -2.47 -8.23 10.97
C ASN A 445 -1.69 -9.07 11.99
N PRO A 446 -2.02 -9.06 13.30
CA PRO A 446 -1.37 -9.95 14.24
C PRO A 446 -1.50 -11.43 13.87
N ILE A 447 -2.69 -11.88 13.42
CA ILE A 447 -2.91 -13.25 12.96
C ILE A 447 -2.07 -13.54 11.71
N ALA A 448 -2.09 -12.65 10.71
CA ALA A 448 -1.32 -12.79 9.49
C ALA A 448 0.19 -12.86 9.75
N GLY A 449 0.71 -11.99 10.64
CA GLY A 449 2.10 -12.01 11.07
C GLY A 449 2.47 -13.28 11.84
N ALA A 450 1.58 -13.81 12.68
CA ALA A 450 1.80 -15.08 13.36
C ALA A 450 1.84 -16.27 12.38
N ILE A 451 0.97 -16.28 11.37
CA ILE A 451 0.99 -17.27 10.28
C ILE A 451 2.31 -17.20 9.52
N LEU A 452 2.78 -15.99 9.20
CA LEU A 452 4.06 -15.77 8.51
C LEU A 452 5.24 -16.31 9.33
N GLN A 453 5.26 -16.04 10.64
CA GLN A 453 6.30 -16.52 11.55
C GLN A 453 6.29 -18.06 11.65
N TYR A 454 5.11 -18.67 11.80
CA TYR A 454 4.97 -20.12 11.87
C TYR A 454 5.38 -20.81 10.55
N SER A 455 5.14 -20.14 9.42
CA SER A 455 5.48 -20.64 8.08
C SER A 455 6.94 -20.40 7.69
N GLY A 456 7.81 -20.05 8.64
CA GLY A 456 9.24 -19.82 8.39
C GLY A 456 9.53 -18.65 7.45
N GLY A 457 8.67 -17.64 7.41
CA GLY A 457 8.79 -16.50 6.49
C GLY A 457 8.10 -16.67 5.14
N SER A 458 7.45 -17.82 4.88
CA SER A 458 6.63 -18.00 3.67
C SER A 458 5.29 -17.29 3.78
N TYR A 459 4.99 -16.44 2.78
CA TYR A 459 3.72 -15.72 2.68
C TYR A 459 2.54 -16.61 2.23
N THR A 460 2.79 -17.86 1.84
CA THR A 460 1.76 -18.74 1.27
C THR A 460 0.60 -18.99 2.23
N GLY A 461 0.89 -19.28 3.51
CA GLY A 461 -0.14 -19.57 4.51
C GLY A 461 -1.10 -18.40 4.72
N MET A 462 -0.59 -17.17 4.75
CA MET A 462 -1.44 -15.98 4.92
C MET A 462 -2.19 -15.60 3.64
N LYS A 463 -1.62 -15.87 2.45
CA LYS A 463 -2.32 -15.72 1.16
C LYS A 463 -3.52 -16.69 1.12
N ILE A 464 -3.36 -17.95 1.54
CA ILE A 464 -4.46 -18.93 1.64
C ILE A 464 -5.53 -18.48 2.64
N PHE A 465 -5.12 -18.07 3.84
CA PHE A 465 -6.02 -17.54 4.87
C PHE A 465 -6.87 -16.38 4.32
N SER A 466 -6.23 -15.43 3.64
CA SER A 466 -6.91 -14.30 3.01
C SER A 466 -7.94 -14.74 1.96
N GLY A 467 -7.50 -15.55 0.99
CA GLY A 467 -8.34 -15.97 -0.13
C GLY A 467 -9.55 -16.80 0.32
N ALA A 468 -9.34 -17.76 1.23
CA ALA A 468 -10.42 -18.59 1.77
C ALA A 468 -11.48 -17.75 2.49
N LEU A 469 -11.08 -16.81 3.34
CA LEU A 469 -12.02 -15.94 4.06
C LEU A 469 -12.74 -14.97 3.13
N LEU A 470 -12.13 -14.51 2.03
CA LEU A 470 -12.83 -13.74 1.00
C LEU A 470 -13.98 -14.54 0.37
N ILE A 471 -13.75 -15.81 0.03
CA ILE A 471 -14.77 -16.69 -0.54
C ILE A 471 -15.88 -16.96 0.46
N VAL A 472 -15.55 -17.30 1.71
CA VAL A 472 -16.53 -17.56 2.78
C VAL A 472 -17.37 -16.31 3.07
N GLY A 473 -16.72 -15.16 3.27
CA GLY A 473 -17.40 -13.90 3.53
C GLY A 473 -18.31 -13.46 2.37
N SER A 474 -17.86 -13.63 1.12
CA SER A 474 -18.67 -13.39 -0.08
C SER A 474 -19.91 -14.29 -0.13
N THR A 475 -19.77 -15.55 0.28
CA THR A 475 -20.87 -16.52 0.33
C THR A 475 -21.95 -16.12 1.34
N LEU A 476 -21.54 -15.59 2.50
CA LEU A 476 -22.50 -15.07 3.49
C LEU A 476 -23.28 -13.86 2.96
N VAL A 477 -22.60 -12.93 2.28
CA VAL A 477 -23.27 -11.76 1.65
C VAL A 477 -24.16 -12.19 0.48
N LEU A 478 -23.77 -13.20 -0.29
CA LEU A 478 -24.64 -13.83 -1.29
C LEU A 478 -25.89 -14.44 -0.63
N GLY A 479 -25.76 -15.06 0.54
CA GLY A 479 -26.87 -15.58 1.33
C GLY A 479 -27.92 -14.51 1.68
N VAL A 480 -27.49 -13.27 1.98
CA VAL A 480 -28.38 -12.12 2.19
C VAL A 480 -29.19 -11.83 0.93
N ARG A 481 -28.52 -11.76 -0.22
CA ARG A 481 -29.14 -11.51 -1.52
C ARG A 481 -30.16 -12.59 -1.87
N LEU A 482 -29.79 -13.86 -1.72
CA LEU A 482 -30.66 -15.01 -1.99
C LEU A 482 -31.89 -15.02 -1.08
N ARG A 483 -31.74 -14.65 0.20
CA ARG A 483 -32.88 -14.53 1.12
C ARG A 483 -33.83 -13.38 0.78
N GLN A 484 -33.34 -12.32 0.15
CA GLN A 484 -34.17 -11.18 -0.21
C GLN A 484 -34.85 -11.35 -1.58
N THR A 485 -34.17 -11.95 -2.55
CA THR A 485 -34.61 -12.00 -3.96
C THR A 485 -34.99 -13.40 -4.46
N GLY A 486 -34.78 -14.43 -3.64
CA GLY A 486 -34.85 -15.83 -4.07
C GLY A 486 -33.69 -16.19 -5.02
N LEU A 487 -33.88 -17.22 -5.84
CA LEU A 487 -32.88 -17.69 -6.84
C LEU A 487 -32.82 -16.82 -8.12
N LYS A 488 -33.50 -15.67 -8.16
CA LYS A 488 -33.55 -14.82 -9.36
C LYS A 488 -32.26 -14.02 -9.53
N LEU A 489 -31.34 -14.55 -10.36
CA LEU A 489 -30.04 -13.94 -10.64
C LEU A 489 -30.10 -12.55 -11.31
N ASN A 490 -31.22 -12.18 -11.93
CA ASN A 490 -31.40 -10.88 -12.58
C ASN A 490 -32.16 -9.85 -11.73
N ALA A 491 -32.50 -10.19 -10.48
CA ALA A 491 -33.12 -9.22 -9.57
C ALA A 491 -32.11 -8.12 -9.24
N ILE A 492 -32.49 -6.87 -9.54
CA ILE A 492 -31.69 -5.69 -9.22
C ILE A 492 -31.94 -5.37 -7.74
N PHE A 493 -31.06 -5.90 -6.88
CA PHE A 493 -31.09 -5.69 -5.43
C PHE A 493 -29.79 -5.09 -4.91
#